data_AF-A0A967HCH8-F1
#
_entry.id   AF-A0A967HCH8-F1
#
_cell.length_a   1.000
_cell.length_b   1.000
_cell.length_c   1.000
_cell.angle_alpha   90.00
_cell.angle_beta   90.00
_cell.angle_gamma   90.00
#
_symmetry.space_group_name_H-M   'P 1'
#
loop_
_entity.id
_entity.type
_entity.pdbx_description
1 polymer ?
#
loop_
_entity_poly.entity_id
_entity_poly.type
_entity_poly.pdbx_seq_one_letter_code
_entity_poly.pdbx_strand_id
1 'polypeptide(L)'
;MVPLVGYLAVRREVVGWNTSPPDAAESRRIAELIGTYLDQGAWGLSTALEFSPYVSAAEIVQALRQVAGRDGLYFSHLRTQADGITGALEEFLSTARETGVRSVVSHLKVRGARNWGLAP
;
A
#
# COMPACT_ATOMS: atom_id res chain seq x y z
N MET A 1 -9.72 18.17 4.06
CA MET A 1 -8.50 17.33 4.05
C MET A 1 -8.96 15.88 4.17
N VAL A 2 -8.44 14.96 3.37
CA VAL A 2 -8.77 13.52 3.46
C VAL A 2 -7.61 12.84 4.22
N PRO A 3 -7.77 12.50 5.51
CA PRO A 3 -6.70 11.87 6.27
C PRO A 3 -6.53 10.41 5.84
N LEU A 4 -5.31 10.05 5.42
CA LEU A 4 -4.92 8.66 5.16
C LEU A 4 -3.85 8.25 6.16
N VAL A 5 -3.85 6.97 6.51
CA VAL A 5 -2.77 6.36 7.29
C VAL A 5 -1.64 5.97 6.34
N GLY A 6 -0.39 6.28 6.68
CA GLY A 6 0.77 5.83 5.91
C GLY A 6 1.22 4.44 6.35
N TYR A 7 1.19 3.44 5.46
CA TYR A 7 1.60 2.07 5.79
C TYR A 7 3.00 2.00 6.41
N LEU A 8 3.98 2.67 5.79
CA LEU A 8 5.36 2.68 6.30
C LEU A 8 5.50 3.36 7.67
N ALA A 9 4.62 4.31 8.00
CA ALA A 9 4.61 4.95 9.32
C ALA A 9 4.15 3.96 10.40
N VAL A 10 3.04 3.26 10.15
CA VAL A 10 2.54 2.22 11.09
C VAL A 10 3.52 1.06 11.19
N ARG A 11 4.08 0.60 10.07
CA ARG A 11 5.11 -0.44 10.06
C ARG A 11 6.28 -0.03 10.95
N ARG A 12 6.78 1.20 10.81
CA ARG A 12 7.88 1.72 11.63
C ARG A 12 7.53 1.84 13.11
N GLU A 13 6.27 2.12 13.46
CA GLU A 13 5.82 2.11 14.85
C GLU A 13 5.94 0.72 15.48
N VAL A 14 5.68 -0.34 14.71
CA VAL A 14 5.70 -1.72 15.20
C VAL A 14 7.11 -2.34 15.17
N VAL A 15 7.79 -2.27 14.03
CA VAL A 15 9.07 -2.98 13.81
C VAL A 15 10.30 -2.06 13.88
N GLY A 16 10.11 -0.78 14.19
CA GLY A 16 11.18 0.22 14.23
C GLY A 16 11.84 0.40 12.86
N TRP A 17 13.17 0.38 12.85
CA TRP A 17 13.99 0.51 11.65
C TRP A 17 14.32 -0.82 10.98
N ASN A 18 13.70 -1.92 11.41
CA ASN A 18 13.92 -3.23 10.82
C ASN A 18 13.42 -3.26 9.36
N THR A 19 14.31 -3.64 8.44
CA THR A 19 14.02 -3.73 7.00
C THR A 19 13.61 -5.13 6.57
N SER A 20 13.77 -6.14 7.43
CA SER A 20 13.26 -7.48 7.21
C SER A 20 11.72 -7.50 7.26
N PRO A 21 11.05 -8.43 6.56
CA PRO A 21 9.61 -8.62 6.66
C PRO A 21 9.17 -8.79 8.12
N PRO A 22 8.04 -8.19 8.54
CA PRO A 22 7.50 -8.39 9.89
C PRO A 22 7.16 -9.85 10.12
N ASP A 23 7.38 -10.35 11.33
CA ASP A 23 6.90 -11.68 11.71
C ASP A 23 5.36 -11.71 11.81
N ALA A 24 4.80 -12.88 12.17
CA ALA A 24 3.36 -13.05 12.24
C ALA A 24 2.69 -12.19 13.35
N ALA A 25 3.37 -11.95 14.47
CA ALA A 25 2.87 -11.11 15.55
C ALA A 25 2.94 -9.62 15.19
N GLU A 26 4.06 -9.20 14.61
CA GLU A 26 4.25 -7.84 14.11
C GLU A 26 3.25 -7.51 12.99
N SER A 27 3.04 -8.42 12.04
CA SER A 27 2.06 -8.25 10.96
C SER A 27 0.63 -8.08 11.49
N ARG A 28 0.23 -8.89 12.48
CA ARG A 28 -1.07 -8.71 13.16
C ARG A 28 -1.16 -7.35 13.84
N ARG A 29 -0.11 -6.94 14.56
CA ARG A 29 -0.08 -5.66 15.26
C ARG A 29 -0.19 -4.47 14.31
N ILE A 30 0.48 -4.52 13.16
CA ILE A 30 0.38 -3.51 12.10
C ILE A 30 -1.06 -3.41 11.60
N ALA A 31 -1.71 -4.54 11.30
CA ALA A 31 -3.09 -4.57 10.84
C ALA A 31 -4.06 -3.99 11.90
N GLU A 32 -3.90 -4.37 13.18
CA GLU A 32 -4.72 -3.86 14.28
C GLU A 32 -4.59 -2.33 14.45
N LEU A 33 -3.37 -1.79 14.35
CA LEU A 33 -3.14 -0.34 14.42
C LEU A 33 -3.80 0.39 13.24
N ILE A 34 -3.69 -0.16 12.02
CA ILE A 34 -4.38 0.40 10.85
C ILE A 34 -5.90 0.41 11.10
N GLY A 35 -6.47 -0.69 11.58
CA GLY A 35 -7.89 -0.76 11.94
C GLY A 35 -8.28 0.30 12.97
N THR A 36 -7.46 0.47 14.01
CA THR A 36 -7.66 1.49 15.05
C THR A 36 -7.67 2.90 14.47
N TYR A 37 -6.73 3.25 13.58
CA TYR A 37 -6.69 4.58 12.97
C TYR A 37 -7.85 4.85 12.01
N LEU A 38 -8.34 3.82 11.31
CA LEU A 38 -9.55 3.91 10.51
C LEU A 38 -10.77 4.17 11.42
N ASP A 39 -10.88 3.45 12.53
CA ASP A 39 -11.94 3.64 13.53
C ASP A 39 -11.88 5.03 14.19
N GLN A 40 -10.70 5.66 14.23
CA GLN A 40 -10.48 7.03 14.70
C GLN A 40 -10.75 8.11 13.64
N GLY A 41 -11.18 7.73 12.43
CA GLY A 41 -11.62 8.67 11.39
C GLY A 41 -10.67 8.85 10.21
N ALA A 42 -9.63 8.04 10.08
CA ALA A 42 -8.88 7.97 8.83
C ALA A 42 -9.75 7.37 7.72
N TRP A 43 -9.69 7.94 6.51
CA TRP A 43 -10.52 7.51 5.39
C TRP A 43 -9.95 6.31 4.64
N GLY A 44 -8.71 5.91 4.96
CA GLY A 44 -8.02 4.89 4.20
C GLY A 44 -6.55 4.74 4.52
N LEU A 45 -5.89 3.93 3.69
CA LEU A 45 -4.47 3.63 3.77
C LEU A 45 -3.75 4.15 2.52
N SER A 46 -2.54 4.65 2.73
CA SER A 46 -1.60 5.00 1.66
C SER A 46 -0.35 4.13 1.71
N THR A 47 0.16 3.71 0.56
CA THR A 47 1.45 3.01 0.42
C THR A 47 2.39 3.76 -0.51
N ALA A 48 3.69 3.59 -0.29
CA ALA A 48 4.73 4.09 -1.17
C ALA A 48 5.75 3.00 -1.47
N LEU A 49 5.37 2.12 -2.38
CA LEU A 49 6.01 0.81 -2.60
C LEU A 49 7.36 0.89 -3.33
N GLU A 50 7.67 2.03 -3.94
CA GLU A 50 8.98 2.31 -4.55
C GLU A 50 10.11 2.47 -3.51
N PHE A 51 9.77 2.83 -2.27
CA PHE A 51 10.77 3.16 -1.25
C PHE A 51 11.12 2.00 -0.33
N SER A 52 12.26 2.13 0.33
CA SER A 52 12.72 1.20 1.36
C SER A 52 11.94 1.38 2.67
N PRO A 53 11.70 0.32 3.46
CA PRO A 53 11.99 -1.09 3.14
C PRO A 53 11.06 -1.67 2.08
N TYR A 54 11.51 -2.71 1.38
CA TYR A 54 10.63 -3.46 0.49
C TYR A 54 9.48 -4.06 1.29
N VAL A 55 8.25 -3.74 0.90
CA VAL A 55 7.01 -4.27 1.47
C VAL A 55 6.37 -5.21 0.46
N SER A 56 6.12 -6.46 0.85
CA SER A 56 5.54 -7.45 -0.06
C SER A 56 4.05 -7.22 -0.34
N ALA A 57 3.55 -7.73 -1.47
CA ALA A 57 2.11 -7.71 -1.77
C ALA A 57 1.29 -8.42 -0.67
N ALA A 58 1.78 -9.54 -0.14
CA ALA A 58 1.11 -10.28 0.93
C ALA A 58 0.96 -9.45 2.22
N GLU A 59 2.00 -8.69 2.57
CA GLU A 59 1.99 -7.78 3.71
C GLU A 59 0.95 -6.65 3.51
N ILE A 60 0.89 -6.06 2.32
CA ILE A 60 -0.12 -5.05 1.97
C ILE A 60 -1.54 -5.63 1.99
N VAL A 61 -1.76 -6.82 1.43
CA VAL A 61 -3.08 -7.47 1.42
C VAL A 61 -3.63 -7.64 2.84
N GLN A 62 -2.79 -8.04 3.81
CA GLN A 62 -3.22 -8.17 5.20
C GLN A 62 -3.71 -6.84 5.79
N ALA A 63 -2.99 -5.75 5.51
CA ALA A 63 -3.40 -4.40 5.94
C ALA A 63 -4.69 -3.94 5.22
N LEU A 64 -4.81 -4.19 3.92
CA LEU A 64 -5.95 -3.75 3.12
C LEU A 64 -7.26 -4.46 3.46
N ARG A 65 -7.21 -5.65 4.05
CA ARG A 65 -8.43 -6.29 4.60
C ARG A 65 -9.07 -5.44 5.71
N GLN A 66 -8.27 -4.71 6.50
CA GLN A 66 -8.79 -3.78 7.51
C GLN A 66 -9.45 -2.55 6.88
N VAL A 67 -8.89 -2.08 5.77
CA VAL A 67 -9.42 -0.95 4.99
C VAL A 67 -10.74 -1.34 4.32
N ALA A 68 -10.76 -2.48 3.62
CA ALA A 68 -11.95 -2.99 2.94
C ALA A 68 -13.11 -3.26 3.91
N GLY A 69 -12.82 -3.86 5.07
CA GLY A 69 -13.83 -4.12 6.11
C GLY A 69 -14.49 -2.88 6.70
N ARG A 70 -13.95 -1.68 6.43
CA ARG A 70 -14.44 -0.38 6.91
C ARG A 70 -14.87 0.55 5.77
N ASP A 71 -15.06 0.03 4.57
CA ASP A 71 -15.34 0.82 3.36
C ASP A 71 -14.30 1.94 3.13
N GLY A 72 -13.05 1.73 3.55
CA GLY A 72 -11.97 2.69 3.37
C GLY A 72 -11.44 2.75 1.93
N LEU A 73 -10.55 3.72 1.68
CA LEU A 73 -9.87 3.89 0.40
C LEU A 73 -8.40 3.43 0.47
N TYR A 74 -7.90 2.88 -0.62
CA TYR A 74 -6.50 2.52 -0.79
C TYR A 74 -5.82 3.43 -1.82
N PHE A 75 -4.81 4.19 -1.41
CA PHE A 75 -3.99 4.99 -2.31
C PHE A 75 -2.59 4.39 -2.40
N SER A 76 -2.03 4.28 -3.61
CA SER A 76 -0.67 3.75 -3.76
C SER A 76 0.19 4.58 -4.68
N HIS A 77 1.37 4.94 -4.20
CA HIS A 77 2.51 5.14 -5.07
C HIS A 77 3.09 3.77 -5.42
N LEU A 78 2.99 3.41 -6.70
CA LEU A 78 3.37 2.10 -7.25
C LEU A 78 4.82 1.71 -6.94
N ARG A 79 5.11 0.41 -7.03
CA ARG A 79 6.44 -0.21 -6.88
C ARG A 79 7.51 0.41 -7.75
N THR A 80 7.13 0.76 -8.98
CA THR A 80 7.96 1.46 -9.95
C THR A 80 7.05 2.22 -10.89
N GLN A 81 7.50 3.41 -11.28
CA GLN A 81 6.88 4.22 -12.34
C GLN A 81 7.81 4.32 -13.56
N ALA A 82 8.85 3.48 -13.65
CA ALA A 82 9.81 3.41 -14.73
C ALA A 82 9.75 2.01 -15.38
N ASP A 83 10.89 1.33 -15.47
CA ASP A 83 10.94 -0.04 -15.97
C ASP A 83 10.12 -0.95 -15.06
N GLY A 84 9.29 -1.81 -15.66
CA GLY A 84 8.39 -2.69 -14.94
C GLY A 84 7.07 -2.05 -14.49
N ILE A 85 6.71 -0.86 -14.98
CA ILE A 85 5.45 -0.19 -14.61
C ILE A 85 4.21 -1.05 -14.86
N THR A 86 4.16 -1.84 -15.94
CA THR A 86 3.05 -2.75 -16.21
C THR A 86 2.91 -3.82 -15.14
N GLY A 87 4.03 -4.38 -14.66
CA GLY A 87 4.04 -5.31 -13.53
C GLY A 87 3.64 -4.64 -12.21
N ALA A 88 4.06 -3.39 -11.99
CA ALA A 88 3.66 -2.63 -10.79
C ALA A 88 2.15 -2.28 -10.80
N LEU A 89 1.59 -1.99 -11.97
CA LEU A 89 0.15 -1.82 -12.15
C LEU A 89 -0.59 -3.15 -11.90
N GLU A 90 -0.10 -4.27 -12.42
CA GLU A 90 -0.72 -5.57 -12.17
C GLU A 90 -0.65 -5.96 -10.69
N GLU A 91 0.47 -5.71 -10.00
CA GLU A 91 0.58 -5.89 -8.55
C GLU A 91 -0.51 -5.08 -7.82
N PHE A 92 -0.64 -3.79 -8.14
CA PHE A 92 -1.65 -2.93 -7.54
C PHE A 92 -3.08 -3.41 -7.80
N LEU A 93 -3.39 -3.76 -9.06
CA LEU A 93 -4.72 -4.22 -9.46
C LEU A 93 -5.05 -5.58 -8.84
N SER A 94 -4.10 -6.51 -8.79
CA SER A 94 -4.26 -7.82 -8.16
C SER A 94 -4.57 -7.65 -6.67
N THR A 95 -3.79 -6.84 -5.95
CA THR A 95 -4.02 -6.55 -4.53
C THR A 95 -5.37 -5.88 -4.29
N ALA A 96 -5.80 -4.95 -5.15
CA ALA A 96 -7.10 -4.31 -5.05
C ALA A 96 -8.25 -5.31 -5.29
N ARG A 97 -8.14 -6.17 -6.32
CA ARG A 97 -9.13 -7.21 -6.65
C ARG A 97 -9.24 -8.25 -5.54
N GLU A 98 -8.10 -8.71 -4.99
CA GLU A 98 -8.08 -9.71 -3.93
C GLU A 98 -8.78 -9.23 -2.66
N THR A 99 -8.63 -7.95 -2.33
CA THR A 99 -9.16 -7.37 -1.08
C THR A 99 -10.53 -6.73 -1.23
N GLY A 100 -10.96 -6.45 -2.47
CA GLY A 100 -12.19 -5.70 -2.75
C GLY A 100 -12.14 -4.23 -2.35
N VAL A 101 -10.97 -3.70 -1.97
CA VAL A 101 -10.84 -2.31 -1.52
C VAL A 101 -10.98 -1.34 -2.69
N ARG A 102 -11.69 -0.23 -2.47
CA ARG A 102 -11.73 0.89 -3.42
C ARG A 102 -10.36 1.52 -3.48
N SER A 103 -9.78 1.61 -4.67
CA SER A 103 -8.37 1.95 -4.83
C SER A 103 -8.12 3.08 -5.83
N VAL A 104 -7.03 3.82 -5.59
CA VAL A 104 -6.56 4.95 -6.38
C VAL A 104 -5.06 4.81 -6.61
N VAL A 105 -4.64 4.80 -7.87
CA VAL A 105 -3.21 4.95 -8.20
C VAL A 105 -2.84 6.41 -8.01
N SER A 106 -1.95 6.69 -7.07
CA SER A 106 -1.45 8.05 -6.84
C SER A 106 -0.62 8.48 -8.03
N HIS A 107 -0.89 9.70 -8.55
CA HIS A 107 -0.08 10.41 -9.57
C HIS A 107 0.50 9.47 -10.65
N LEU A 108 -0.37 8.69 -11.31
CA LEU A 108 0.03 7.76 -12.35
C LEU A 108 0.87 8.48 -13.41
N LYS A 109 2.07 7.96 -13.65
CA LYS A 109 3.02 8.52 -14.61
C LYS A 109 3.97 7.44 -15.06
N VAL A 110 4.62 7.69 -16.19
CA VAL A 110 5.69 6.89 -16.76
C VAL A 110 6.98 7.70 -16.75
N ARG A 111 8.08 7.11 -16.28
CA ARG A 111 9.43 7.69 -16.28
C ARG A 111 10.34 6.93 -17.25
N GLY A 112 11.18 7.68 -17.97
CA GLY A 112 12.12 7.15 -18.97
C GLY A 112 11.47 6.96 -20.34
N ALA A 113 12.13 7.46 -21.39
CA ALA A 113 11.58 7.51 -22.76
C ALA A 113 11.20 6.12 -23.31
N ARG A 114 11.95 5.08 -22.95
CA ARG A 114 11.67 3.69 -23.35
C ARG A 114 10.35 3.12 -22.82
N ASN A 115 9.78 3.75 -21.79
CA ASN A 115 8.55 3.27 -21.15
C ASN A 115 7.30 4.04 -21.63
N TRP A 116 7.45 5.09 -22.44
CA TRP A 116 6.33 5.90 -22.91
C TRP A 116 5.30 5.04 -23.68
N GLY A 117 4.02 5.24 -23.38
CA GLY A 117 2.92 4.43 -23.93
C GLY A 117 2.63 3.12 -23.18
N LEU A 118 3.34 2.80 -22.10
CA LEU A 118 3.10 1.58 -21.31
C LEU A 118 2.07 1.72 -20.18
N ALA A 119 1.58 2.93 -19.89
CA ALA A 119 0.50 3.17 -18.93
C ALA A 119 -0.78 3.57 -19.68
N PRO A 120 -1.96 3.16 -19.17
CA PRO A 120 -3.26 3.47 -19.78
C PRO A 120 -3.60 4.96 -19.76
#